data_AF-A0A385FX63-F1
#
_entry.id   AF-A0A385FX63-F1
#
_cell.length_a   1.000
_cell.length_b   1.000
_cell.length_c   1.000
_cell.angle_alpha   90.00
_cell.angle_beta   90.00
_cell.angle_gamma   90.00
#
_symmetry.space_group_name_H-M   'P 1'
#
loop_
_entity.id
_entity.type
_entity.pdbx_description
1 polymer ?
#
loop_
_entity_poly.entity_id
_entity_poly.type
_entity_poly.pdbx_seq_one_letter_code
_entity_poly.pdbx_strand_id
1 'polypeptide(L)'
;MKMATKQTGKKLDARERARLARTRVDQVRAERDGKIEATLAEFFTAGDERDTLVAQLAVVENTIGRSVQSLFDLGENAGRVADLLDLDPKEVKRLRGLTTPTTTAEPVLSPANVIG
;
A
#
# COMPACT_ATOMS: atom_id res chain seq x y z
N MET A 1 -14.06 68.03 24.93
CA MET A 1 -13.14 67.11 24.22
C MET A 1 -12.79 65.89 25.10
N LYS A 2 -13.59 64.80 25.07
CA LYS A 2 -13.25 63.50 25.70
C LYS A 2 -13.97 62.36 24.94
N MET A 3 -13.74 62.24 23.64
CA MET A 3 -14.34 61.17 22.81
C MET A 3 -13.32 60.49 21.88
N ALA A 4 -12.29 61.20 21.43
CA ALA A 4 -11.32 60.67 20.47
C ALA A 4 -10.41 59.54 21.01
N THR A 5 -9.98 59.62 22.28
CA THR A 5 -9.02 58.65 22.87
C THR A 5 -9.64 57.31 23.26
N LYS A 6 -10.94 57.26 23.62
CA LYS A 6 -11.65 56.00 23.90
C LYS A 6 -11.93 55.19 22.63
N GLN A 7 -12.15 55.87 21.51
CA GLN A 7 -12.49 55.23 20.24
C GLN A 7 -11.27 54.58 19.57
N THR A 8 -10.08 55.18 19.72
CA THR A 8 -8.80 54.62 19.24
C THR A 8 -8.34 53.41 20.05
N GLY A 9 -8.50 53.43 21.39
CA GLY A 9 -8.17 52.28 22.26
C GLY A 9 -9.02 51.04 21.95
N LYS A 10 -10.34 51.20 21.70
CA LYS A 10 -11.22 50.09 21.29
C LYS A 10 -10.87 49.52 19.92
N LYS A 11 -10.44 50.37 18.97
CA LYS A 11 -10.00 49.94 17.64
C LYS A 11 -8.68 49.16 17.70
N LEU A 12 -7.75 49.57 18.57
CA LEU A 12 -6.50 48.84 18.80
C LEU A 12 -6.75 47.48 19.45
N ASP A 13 -7.64 47.41 20.44
CA ASP A 13 -8.05 46.15 21.08
C ASP A 13 -8.77 45.19 20.11
N ALA A 14 -9.66 45.71 19.25
CA ALA A 14 -10.31 44.89 18.22
C ALA A 14 -9.31 44.34 17.18
N ARG A 15 -8.30 45.14 16.81
CA ARG A 15 -7.26 44.72 15.86
C ARG A 15 -6.37 43.63 16.47
N GLU A 16 -5.99 43.76 17.74
CA GLU A 16 -5.17 42.74 18.41
C GLU A 16 -5.94 41.43 18.60
N ARG A 17 -7.22 41.50 18.96
CA ARG A 17 -8.09 40.30 19.00
C ARG A 17 -8.23 39.62 17.64
N ALA A 18 -8.37 40.40 16.57
CA ALA A 18 -8.41 39.84 15.21
C ALA A 18 -7.07 39.20 14.82
N ARG A 19 -5.94 39.77 15.24
CA ARG A 19 -4.60 39.20 15.01
C ARG A 19 -4.42 37.88 15.74
N LEU A 20 -4.75 37.83 17.03
CA LEU A 20 -4.70 36.61 17.85
C LEU A 20 -5.62 35.51 17.31
N ALA A 21 -6.83 35.87 16.86
CA ALA A 21 -7.75 34.91 16.24
C ALA A 21 -7.19 34.32 14.95
N ARG A 22 -6.55 35.13 14.09
CA ARG A 22 -5.89 34.66 12.87
C ARG A 22 -4.72 33.73 13.19
N THR A 23 -3.81 34.15 14.06
CA THR A 23 -2.68 33.31 14.50
C THR A 23 -3.16 31.97 15.06
N ARG A 24 -4.24 31.96 15.85
CA ARG A 24 -4.80 30.72 16.38
C ARG A 24 -5.37 29.81 15.29
N VAL A 25 -6.05 30.38 14.29
CA VAL A 25 -6.56 29.60 13.15
C VAL A 25 -5.40 29.01 12.34
N ASP A 26 -4.35 29.80 12.09
CA ASP A 26 -3.17 29.35 11.36
C ASP A 26 -2.41 28.25 12.12
N GLN A 27 -2.30 28.36 13.45
CA GLN A 27 -1.74 27.31 14.31
C GLN A 27 -2.54 26.01 14.21
N VAL A 28 -3.87 26.08 14.32
CA VAL A 28 -4.74 24.89 14.22
C VAL A 28 -4.63 24.23 12.83
N ARG A 29 -4.48 25.03 11.77
CA ARG A 29 -4.26 24.51 10.41
C ARG A 29 -2.90 23.81 10.32
N ALA A 30 -1.83 24.45 10.77
CA ALA A 30 -0.49 23.87 10.76
C ALA A 30 -0.42 22.57 11.57
N GLU A 31 -1.08 22.51 12.74
CA GLU A 31 -1.17 21.29 13.56
C GLU A 31 -1.93 20.17 12.83
N ARG A 32 -3.03 20.51 12.14
CA ARG A 32 -3.80 19.54 11.37
C ARG A 32 -2.99 19.03 10.19
N ASP A 33 -2.36 19.92 9.44
CA ASP A 33 -1.58 19.57 8.25
C ASP A 33 -0.38 18.69 8.66
N GLY A 34 0.29 19.02 9.77
CA GLY A 34 1.35 18.18 10.32
C GLY A 34 0.87 16.78 10.73
N LYS A 35 -0.33 16.65 11.32
CA LYS A 35 -0.92 15.33 11.62
C LYS A 35 -1.26 14.55 10.36
N ILE A 36 -1.75 15.23 9.32
CA ILE A 36 -2.04 14.62 8.02
C ILE A 36 -0.75 14.10 7.40
N GLU A 37 0.30 14.93 7.34
CA GLU A 37 1.60 14.53 6.79
C GLU A 37 2.20 13.34 7.53
N ALA A 38 2.17 13.34 8.86
CA ALA A 38 2.64 12.21 9.67
C ALA A 38 1.85 10.92 9.36
N THR A 39 0.51 11.02 9.31
CA THR A 39 -0.35 9.87 9.00
C THR A 39 -0.11 9.34 7.59
N LEU A 40 0.11 10.23 6.61
CA LEU A 40 0.44 9.84 5.24
C LEU A 40 1.80 9.12 5.19
N ALA A 41 2.81 9.63 5.89
CA ALA A 41 4.13 8.99 5.96
C ALA A 41 4.05 7.59 6.56
N GLU A 42 3.28 7.41 7.65
CA GLU A 42 3.02 6.10 8.26
C GLU A 42 2.30 5.15 7.29
N PHE A 43 1.27 5.64 6.60
CA PHE A 43 0.51 4.84 5.63
C PHE A 43 1.40 4.34 4.49
N PHE A 44 2.22 5.22 3.90
CA PHE A 44 3.12 4.82 2.81
C PHE A 44 4.22 3.87 3.28
N THR A 45 4.77 4.11 4.47
CA THR A 45 5.77 3.20 5.07
C THR A 45 5.18 1.80 5.29
N ALA A 46 3.96 1.71 5.84
CA ALA A 46 3.27 0.43 6.02
C ALA A 46 2.90 -0.22 4.67
N GLY A 47 2.60 0.59 3.65
CA GLY A 47 2.39 0.13 2.28
C GLY A 47 3.63 -0.54 1.69
N ASP A 48 4.79 0.09 1.82
CA ASP A 48 6.08 -0.44 1.34
C ASP A 48 6.48 -1.72 2.10
N GLU A 49 6.24 -1.75 3.42
CA GLU A 49 6.44 -2.96 4.23
C GLU A 49 5.53 -4.10 3.78
N ARG A 50 4.24 -3.83 3.55
CA ARG A 50 3.30 -4.81 3.01
C ARG A 50 3.79 -5.36 1.68
N ASP A 51 4.20 -4.49 0.75
CA ASP A 51 4.63 -4.93 -0.58
C ASP A 51 5.92 -5.77 -0.51
N THR A 52 6.83 -5.42 0.42
CA THR A 52 8.01 -6.24 0.74
C THR A 52 7.62 -7.61 1.28
N LEU A 53 6.69 -7.68 2.23
CA LEU A 53 6.21 -8.94 2.81
C LEU A 53 5.49 -9.81 1.77
N VAL A 54 4.71 -9.22 0.88
CA VAL A 54 4.05 -9.93 -0.23
C VAL A 54 5.09 -10.54 -1.18
N ALA A 55 6.14 -9.80 -1.52
CA ALA A 55 7.22 -10.32 -2.35
C ALA A 55 7.96 -11.47 -1.67
N GLN A 56 8.26 -11.35 -0.37
CA GLN A 56 8.88 -12.42 0.42
C GLN A 56 7.97 -13.65 0.52
N LEU A 57 6.68 -13.46 0.74
CA LEU A 57 5.69 -14.53 0.77
C LEU A 57 5.66 -15.29 -0.56
N ALA A 58 5.69 -14.58 -1.68
CA ALA A 58 5.73 -15.20 -3.00
C ALA A 58 7.00 -16.07 -3.19
N VAL A 59 8.15 -15.68 -2.67
CA VAL A 59 9.38 -16.50 -2.70
C VAL A 59 9.21 -17.78 -1.87
N VAL A 60 8.59 -17.67 -0.69
CA VAL A 60 8.30 -18.82 0.18
C VAL A 60 7.30 -19.75 -0.50
N GLU A 61 6.20 -19.24 -1.05
CA GLU A 61 5.21 -20.05 -1.77
C GLU A 61 5.82 -20.77 -2.99
N ASN A 62 6.72 -20.12 -3.72
CA ASN A 62 7.47 -20.78 -4.80
C ASN A 62 8.35 -21.94 -4.28
N THR A 63 8.96 -21.78 -3.12
CA THR A 63 9.76 -22.83 -2.48
C THR A 63 8.86 -24.01 -2.08
N ILE A 64 7.72 -23.72 -1.46
CA ILE A 64 6.71 -24.73 -1.11
C ILE A 64 6.24 -25.46 -2.36
N GLY A 65 5.90 -24.73 -3.43
CA GLY A 65 5.50 -25.32 -4.70
C GLY A 65 6.55 -26.27 -5.28
N ARG A 66 7.84 -25.92 -5.18
CA ARG A 66 8.94 -26.81 -5.64
C ARG A 66 9.02 -28.07 -4.81
N SER A 67 8.88 -27.97 -3.48
CA SER A 67 8.82 -29.14 -2.61
C SER A 67 7.64 -30.05 -2.94
N VAL A 68 6.46 -29.48 -3.24
CA VAL A 68 5.30 -30.24 -3.72
C VAL A 68 5.63 -30.93 -5.04
N GLN A 69 6.20 -30.23 -6.01
CA GLN A 69 6.60 -30.83 -7.30
C GLN A 69 7.63 -31.95 -7.12
N SER A 70 8.58 -31.82 -6.20
CA SER A 70 9.55 -32.89 -5.89
C SER A 70 8.87 -34.18 -5.41
N LEU A 71 7.75 -34.12 -4.70
CA LEU A 71 7.00 -35.33 -4.32
C LEU A 71 6.42 -36.03 -5.55
N PHE A 72 5.90 -35.28 -6.52
CA PHE A 72 5.45 -35.84 -7.79
C PHE A 72 6.60 -36.42 -8.61
N ASP A 73 7.77 -35.78 -8.60
CA ASP A 73 8.96 -36.28 -9.30
C ASP A 73 9.47 -37.61 -8.67
N LEU A 74 9.19 -37.84 -7.38
CA LEU A 74 9.42 -39.11 -6.69
C LEU A 74 8.35 -40.18 -6.98
N GLY A 75 7.36 -39.87 -7.83
CA GLY A 75 6.32 -40.80 -8.25
C GLY A 75 5.07 -40.81 -7.37
N GLU A 76 4.94 -39.89 -6.41
CA GLU A 76 3.72 -39.77 -5.62
C GLU A 76 2.56 -39.22 -6.45
N ASN A 77 1.35 -39.69 -6.16
CA ASN A 77 0.13 -39.20 -6.81
C ASN A 77 -0.51 -38.07 -5.99
N ALA A 78 -1.40 -37.29 -6.62
CA ALA A 78 -1.98 -36.10 -6.02
C ALA A 78 -2.77 -36.37 -4.73
N GLY A 79 -3.47 -37.51 -4.63
CA GLY A 79 -4.20 -37.88 -3.41
C GLY A 79 -3.26 -38.15 -2.25
N ARG A 80 -2.21 -38.93 -2.50
CA ARG A 80 -1.20 -39.23 -1.48
C ARG A 80 -0.40 -38.01 -1.06
N VAL A 81 -0.08 -37.10 -1.99
CA VAL A 81 0.56 -35.81 -1.65
C VAL A 81 -0.35 -34.94 -0.78
N ALA A 82 -1.65 -34.89 -1.09
CA ALA A 82 -2.63 -34.17 -0.27
C ALA A 82 -2.70 -34.75 1.16
N ASP A 83 -2.76 -36.07 1.29
CA ASP A 83 -2.78 -36.75 2.58
C ASP A 83 -1.47 -36.55 3.37
N LEU A 84 -0.30 -36.64 2.71
CA LEU A 84 1.01 -36.50 3.34
C LEU A 84 1.26 -35.08 3.87
N LEU A 85 0.74 -34.07 3.18
CA LEU A 85 0.93 -32.67 3.52
C LEU A 85 -0.23 -32.07 4.33
N ASP A 86 -1.28 -32.85 4.58
CA ASP A 86 -2.53 -32.40 5.20
C ASP A 86 -3.11 -31.16 4.46
N LEU A 87 -3.18 -31.27 3.13
CA LEU A 87 -3.66 -30.19 2.25
C LEU A 87 -4.90 -30.62 1.48
N ASP A 88 -5.78 -29.66 1.19
CA ASP A 88 -6.86 -29.86 0.23
C ASP A 88 -6.27 -30.16 -1.18
N PRO A 89 -6.83 -31.10 -1.95
CA PRO A 89 -6.38 -31.38 -3.31
C PRO A 89 -6.30 -30.16 -4.23
N LYS A 90 -7.18 -29.16 -4.04
CA LYS A 90 -7.13 -27.88 -4.76
C LYS A 90 -5.90 -27.07 -4.41
N GLU A 91 -5.46 -27.11 -3.15
CA GLU A 91 -4.28 -26.40 -2.69
C GLU A 91 -3.01 -27.05 -3.21
N VAL A 92 -2.93 -28.39 -3.22
CA VAL A 92 -1.85 -29.12 -3.89
C VAL A 92 -1.76 -28.73 -5.36
N LYS A 93 -2.91 -28.64 -6.05
CA LYS A 93 -2.96 -28.20 -7.45
C LYS A 93 -2.48 -26.75 -7.63
N ARG A 94 -2.90 -25.83 -6.74
CA ARG A 94 -2.48 -24.42 -6.77
C ARG A 94 -0.96 -24.30 -6.61
N LEU A 95 -0.41 -24.90 -5.55
CA LEU A 95 1.02 -24.86 -5.23
C LEU A 95 1.88 -25.47 -6.34
N ARG A 96 1.43 -26.58 -6.93
CA ARG A 96 2.11 -27.17 -8.10
C ARG A 96 2.10 -26.21 -9.30
N GLY A 97 0.98 -25.53 -9.54
CA GLY A 97 0.83 -24.53 -10.59
C GLY A 97 1.77 -23.33 -10.47
N LEU A 98 2.28 -23.02 -9.28
CA LEU A 98 3.28 -21.96 -9.08
C LEU A 98 4.65 -22.30 -9.68
N THR A 99 4.95 -23.60 -9.85
CA THR A 99 6.25 -24.06 -10.37
C THR A 99 6.26 -24.39 -11.84
N THR A 100 5.08 -24.66 -12.42
CA THR A 100 4.95 -24.74 -13.87
C THR A 100 5.11 -23.34 -14.42
N PRO A 101 6.14 -23.05 -15.25
CA PRO A 101 6.19 -21.77 -15.92
C PRO A 101 4.89 -21.60 -16.68
N THR A 102 4.12 -20.57 -16.33
CA THR A 102 2.93 -20.16 -17.07
C THR A 102 3.40 -19.77 -18.46
N THR A 103 3.43 -20.73 -19.39
CA THR A 103 3.50 -20.47 -20.82
C THR A 103 2.15 -19.88 -21.21
N THR A 104 1.94 -18.60 -20.91
CA THR A 104 0.82 -17.80 -21.41
C THR A 104 1.23 -16.34 -21.43
N ALA A 105 1.86 -15.95 -22.54
CA ALA A 105 1.53 -14.77 -23.35
C ALA A 105 2.59 -14.64 -24.45
N GLU A 106 2.27 -15.09 -25.67
CA GLU A 106 2.97 -14.64 -26.86
C GLU A 106 2.95 -13.10 -26.92
N PRO A 107 4.04 -12.43 -27.32
CA PRO A 107 3.99 -11.02 -27.61
C PRO A 107 3.13 -10.82 -28.85
N VAL A 108 1.97 -10.18 -28.68
CA VAL A 108 1.17 -9.70 -29.82
C VAL A 108 2.04 -8.70 -30.57
N LEU A 109 2.59 -9.12 -31.72
CA LEU A 109 3.23 -8.24 -32.68
C LEU A 109 2.19 -7.20 -33.13
N SER A 110 2.34 -5.97 -32.67
CA SER A 110 1.60 -4.83 -33.20
C SER A 110 1.89 -4.71 -34.70
N PRO A 111 0.89 -4.63 -35.59
CA PRO A 111 1.15 -4.44 -37.01
C PRO A 111 1.81 -3.06 -37.20
N ALA A 112 2.97 -3.09 -37.86
CA ALA A 112 3.68 -1.91 -38.28
C ALA A 112 2.75 -1.00 -39.11
N ASN A 113 2.66 0.25 -38.68
CA ASN A 113 1.97 1.31 -39.41
C ASN A 113 2.68 1.52 -40.76
N VAL A 114 2.14 0.96 -41.84
CA VAL A 114 2.57 1.26 -43.20
C VAL A 114 1.99 2.63 -43.55
N ILE A 115 2.81 3.67 -43.41
CA ILE A 115 2.51 5.00 -43.93
C ILE A 115 2.71 4.91 -45.44
N GLY A 116 1.59 4.94 -46.18
CA GLY A 116 1.54 5.27 -47.61
C GLY A 116 1.23 6.74 -47.81
#